data_AF-A0A1K1LZQ2-F1
#
_entry.id   AF-A0A1K1LZQ2-F1
#
_cell.length_a   1.000
_cell.length_b   1.000
_cell.length_c   1.000
_cell.angle_alpha   90.00
_cell.angle_beta   90.00
_cell.angle_gamma   90.00
#
_symmetry.space_group_name_H-M   'P 1'
#
loop_
_entity.id
_entity.type
_entity.pdbx_description
1 polymer ?
#
loop_
_entity_poly.entity_id
_entity_poly.type
_entity_poly.pdbx_seq_one_letter_code
_entity_poly.pdbx_strand_id
1 'polypeptide(L)'
;MKLQDKCCTLEQGKRLVELGVPTQGVTFWHMPAKSGTHGECIRFGWHGDAIAPAFDVAELGELLPVRPDSNLSYDWYHRHNWRGHSVGYSEAGGKRHIETVWYKTEAEARAQLLIHLLENNLITFKPDTVMKQEKDLQTNDDNSFKCTCNNVAMGSQANALFVPPPKHFNSVHKGYWIDKCIFHEVMMLWAIGVATNGCCCGHGIAEPYIGVDDEFIQFMKDLGYQTERNNPRPNYVNHFYPIGEESLRHIISEKYFKPGTVTLAE
;
A
#
# COMPACT_ATOMS: atom_id res chain seq x y z
N MET A 1 19.00 8.71 9.53
CA MET A 1 18.37 7.37 9.60
C MET A 1 18.36 6.78 8.19
N LYS A 2 18.84 5.55 8.00
CA LYS A 2 18.77 4.90 6.67
C LYS A 2 17.32 4.50 6.40
N LEU A 3 16.93 4.33 5.13
CA LEU A 3 15.57 3.95 4.77
C LEU A 3 15.13 2.64 5.44
N GLN A 4 16.02 1.65 5.46
CA GLN A 4 15.80 0.36 6.14
C GLN A 4 15.59 0.48 7.66
N ASP A 5 16.04 1.58 8.28
CA ASP A 5 15.86 1.81 9.72
C ASP A 5 14.52 2.53 10.01
N LYS A 6 13.77 2.92 8.96
CA LYS A 6 12.49 3.61 9.08
C LYS A 6 11.29 2.65 9.15
N CYS A 7 11.48 1.35 8.95
CA CYS A 7 10.39 0.37 8.91
C CYS A 7 10.59 -0.70 9.99
N CYS A 8 9.50 -1.29 10.46
CA CYS A 8 9.54 -2.43 11.39
C CYS A 8 10.26 -3.64 10.76
N THR A 9 10.44 -4.75 11.49
CA THR A 9 10.92 -5.99 10.85
C THR A 9 9.80 -6.70 10.10
N LEU A 10 10.16 -7.66 9.25
CA LEU A 10 9.24 -8.54 8.53
C LEU A 10 8.28 -9.27 9.48
N GLU A 11 8.83 -9.81 10.57
CA GLU A 11 8.09 -10.55 11.59
C GLU A 11 7.12 -9.65 12.33
N GLN A 12 7.55 -8.43 12.68
CA GLN A 12 6.70 -7.44 13.34
C GLN A 12 5.56 -6.98 12.44
N GLY A 13 5.84 -6.70 11.17
CA GLY A 13 4.83 -6.29 10.20
C GLY A 13 3.76 -7.37 10.01
N LYS A 14 4.17 -8.62 9.83
CA LYS A 14 3.23 -9.76 9.74
C LYS A 14 2.39 -9.88 11.01
N ARG A 15 3.03 -9.78 12.17
CA ARG A 15 2.33 -9.89 13.46
C ARG A 15 1.31 -8.78 13.68
N LEU A 16 1.62 -7.54 13.29
CA LEU A 16 0.68 -6.42 13.34
C LEU A 16 -0.56 -6.68 12.46
N VAL A 17 -0.38 -7.21 11.25
CA VAL A 17 -1.52 -7.60 10.39
C VAL A 17 -2.34 -8.73 11.00
N GLU A 18 -1.70 -9.75 11.60
CA GLU A 18 -2.41 -10.80 12.34
C GLU A 18 -3.24 -10.24 13.52
N LEU A 19 -2.77 -9.16 14.14
CA LEU A 19 -3.46 -8.45 15.22
C LEU A 19 -4.52 -7.44 14.72
N GLY A 20 -4.78 -7.40 13.41
CA GLY A 20 -5.83 -6.58 12.80
C GLY A 20 -5.44 -5.12 12.52
N VAL A 21 -4.13 -4.79 12.55
CA VAL A 21 -3.63 -3.45 12.24
C VAL A 21 -3.75 -3.18 10.73
N PRO A 22 -4.34 -2.04 10.31
CA PRO A 22 -4.38 -1.63 8.90
C PRO A 22 -3.01 -1.46 8.30
N THR A 23 -2.77 -1.98 7.11
CA THR A 23 -1.76 -1.38 6.24
C THR A 23 -2.38 -0.17 5.55
N GLN A 24 -2.00 1.05 5.93
CA GLN A 24 -2.41 2.21 5.14
C GLN A 24 -1.78 2.07 3.75
N GLY A 25 -2.54 2.33 2.69
CA GLY A 25 -2.25 1.95 1.30
C GLY A 25 -1.04 2.62 0.63
N VAL A 26 -0.06 3.10 1.40
CA VAL A 26 1.21 3.67 0.92
C VAL A 26 2.35 2.78 1.42
N THR A 27 2.28 1.50 1.07
CA THR A 27 3.05 0.43 1.72
C THR A 27 4.50 0.44 1.28
N PHE A 28 5.40 0.70 2.22
CA PHE A 28 6.72 0.10 2.15
C PHE A 28 6.53 -1.42 2.28
N TRP A 29 7.22 -2.19 1.45
CA TRP A 29 7.19 -3.65 1.50
C TRP A 29 8.57 -4.15 1.89
N HIS A 30 8.64 -5.11 2.79
CA HIS A 30 9.88 -5.84 3.00
C HIS A 30 10.23 -6.58 1.72
N MET A 31 11.40 -6.31 1.14
CA MET A 31 11.93 -7.12 0.05
C MET A 31 13.15 -7.90 0.56
N PRO A 32 13.24 -9.21 0.30
CA PRO A 32 14.41 -9.99 0.66
C PRO A 32 15.59 -9.51 -0.18
N ALA A 33 16.68 -9.14 0.49
CA ALA A 33 17.93 -8.82 -0.17
C ALA A 33 18.52 -10.11 -0.77
N LYS A 34 18.24 -10.41 -2.04
CA LYS A 34 19.06 -11.39 -2.77
C LYS A 34 20.44 -10.76 -3.01
N SER A 35 21.38 -11.07 -2.11
CA SER A 35 22.85 -11.03 -2.33
C SER A 35 23.48 -9.75 -2.90
N GLY A 36 22.79 -8.61 -2.90
CA GLY A 36 23.33 -7.30 -3.26
C GLY A 36 23.58 -6.45 -2.02
N THR A 37 24.69 -5.70 -2.02
CA THR A 37 25.06 -4.75 -0.96
C THR A 37 23.89 -3.84 -0.57
N HIS A 38 23.48 -3.88 0.69
CA HIS A 38 22.48 -2.98 1.27
C HIS A 38 22.87 -1.51 1.02
N GLY A 39 22.08 -0.79 0.22
CA GLY A 39 22.32 0.63 -0.05
C GLY A 39 21.77 1.15 -1.38
N GLU A 40 21.46 0.27 -2.33
CA GLU A 40 20.74 0.69 -3.54
C GLU A 40 19.25 0.75 -3.23
N CYS A 41 18.67 1.96 -3.34
CA CYS A 41 17.24 2.11 -3.55
C CYS A 41 16.93 1.35 -4.85
N ILE A 42 16.52 0.08 -4.74
CA ILE A 42 16.08 -0.70 -5.89
C ILE A 42 14.81 -0.02 -6.38
N ARG A 43 14.97 0.88 -7.34
CA ARG A 43 13.87 1.38 -8.17
C ARG A 43 13.23 0.15 -8.82
N PHE A 44 12.10 -0.27 -8.27
CA PHE A 44 11.13 -1.19 -8.86
C PHE A 44 11.70 -2.57 -9.24
N GLY A 45 12.00 -3.40 -8.24
CA GLY A 45 12.34 -4.81 -8.42
C GLY A 45 11.39 -5.71 -7.63
N TRP A 46 10.20 -5.95 -8.17
CA TRP A 46 9.14 -6.78 -7.56
C TRP A 46 9.53 -8.27 -7.52
N HIS A 47 9.47 -8.88 -6.33
CA HIS A 47 9.56 -10.33 -6.11
C HIS A 47 8.25 -10.78 -5.42
N GLY A 48 7.40 -11.51 -6.14
CA GLY A 48 6.04 -11.88 -5.67
C GLY A 48 6.01 -12.76 -4.43
N ASP A 49 7.11 -13.42 -4.08
CA ASP A 49 7.15 -14.43 -3.01
C ASP A 49 7.43 -13.84 -1.62
N ALA A 50 7.60 -12.52 -1.50
CA ALA A 50 8.16 -11.94 -0.28
C ALA A 50 7.57 -10.59 0.10
N ILE A 51 6.33 -10.36 -0.29
CA ILE A 51 5.62 -9.11 0.00
C ILE A 51 5.01 -9.26 1.38
N ALA A 52 5.49 -8.43 2.30
CA ALA A 52 4.98 -8.40 3.64
C ALA A 52 4.77 -6.95 4.08
N PRO A 53 3.70 -6.72 4.87
CA PRO A 53 3.41 -5.42 5.44
C PRO A 53 4.67 -4.86 6.11
N ALA A 54 5.02 -3.62 5.79
CA ALA A 54 5.98 -2.86 6.55
C ALA A 54 5.28 -1.60 7.05
N PHE A 55 5.54 -1.28 8.32
CA PHE A 55 5.02 -0.10 8.97
C PHE A 55 6.18 0.83 9.23
N ASP A 56 6.07 2.08 8.77
CA ASP A 56 7.11 3.07 9.02
C ASP A 56 6.95 3.74 10.40
N VAL A 57 7.98 4.51 10.81
CA VAL A 57 7.97 5.22 12.10
C VAL A 57 6.75 6.14 12.25
N ALA A 58 6.32 6.80 11.17
CA ALA A 58 5.20 7.75 11.20
C ALA A 58 3.88 7.01 11.35
N GLU A 59 3.64 5.99 10.53
CA GLU A 59 2.46 5.12 10.61
C GLU A 59 2.34 4.50 12.01
N LEU A 60 3.43 3.92 12.53
CA LEU A 60 3.44 3.36 13.89
C LEU A 60 3.17 4.41 14.97
N GLY A 61 3.57 5.67 14.74
CA GLY A 61 3.29 6.77 15.66
C GLY A 61 1.81 7.13 15.75
N GLU A 62 1.13 7.17 14.62
CA GLU A 62 -0.32 7.42 14.52
C GLU A 62 -1.14 6.26 15.11
N LEU A 63 -0.61 5.04 15.05
CA LEU A 63 -1.26 3.85 15.59
C LEU A 63 -1.08 3.68 17.11
N LEU A 64 -0.16 4.40 17.74
CA LEU A 64 0.02 4.36 19.19
C LEU A 64 -0.99 5.28 19.90
N PRO A 65 -1.48 4.92 21.10
CA PRO A 65 -2.51 5.68 21.80
C PRO A 65 -2.06 7.11 22.14
N VAL A 66 -2.89 8.09 21.80
CA VAL A 66 -2.73 9.50 22.14
C VAL A 66 -3.84 9.91 23.09
N ARG A 67 -3.53 10.68 24.14
CA ARG A 67 -4.58 11.22 25.02
C ARG A 67 -5.37 12.32 24.30
N PRO A 68 -6.70 12.22 24.23
CA PRO A 68 -7.51 13.26 23.60
C PRO A 68 -7.61 14.55 24.42
N ASP A 69 -7.33 14.50 25.73
CA ASP A 69 -7.59 15.57 26.70
C ASP A 69 -6.34 16.34 27.16
N SER A 70 -5.14 15.84 26.87
CA SER A 70 -3.89 16.51 27.21
C SER A 70 -3.26 17.13 25.97
N ASN A 71 -3.17 18.46 25.95
CA ASN A 71 -2.38 19.18 24.94
C ASN A 71 -0.86 18.84 24.99
N LEU A 72 -0.42 17.94 25.89
CA LEU A 72 0.99 17.78 26.26
C LEU A 72 1.43 16.36 26.65
N SER A 73 0.63 15.29 26.54
CA SER A 73 1.13 13.95 26.85
C SER A 73 0.53 12.82 26.00
N TYR A 74 1.35 12.30 25.08
CA TYR A 74 1.20 10.95 24.58
C TYR A 74 1.13 9.97 25.78
N ASP A 75 0.28 8.94 25.69
CA ASP A 75 0.31 7.83 26.66
C ASP A 75 1.56 6.97 26.48
N TRP A 76 2.37 7.25 25.46
CA TRP A 76 3.63 6.60 25.22
C TRP A 76 4.79 7.61 25.21
N TYR A 77 5.98 7.12 25.46
CA TYR A 77 7.20 7.91 25.41
C TYR A 77 8.28 7.18 24.63
N HIS A 78 9.21 7.94 24.08
CA HIS A 78 10.38 7.43 23.37
C HIS A 78 11.65 7.88 24.07
N ARG A 79 12.56 6.94 24.31
CA ARG A 79 13.92 7.20 24.76
C ARG A 79 14.90 6.68 23.73
N HIS A 80 15.96 7.44 23.51
CA HIS A 80 17.06 7.06 22.64
C HIS A 80 18.39 7.33 23.35
N ASN A 81 19.27 6.33 23.34
CA ASN A 81 20.64 6.47 23.84
C ASN A 81 21.58 5.51 23.09
N TRP A 82 22.81 5.34 23.59
CA TRP A 82 23.82 4.47 22.99
C TRP A 82 23.43 2.99 22.88
N ARG A 83 22.40 2.52 23.61
CA ARG A 83 21.84 1.16 23.51
C ARG A 83 20.80 1.00 22.41
N GLY A 84 20.32 2.10 21.82
CA GLY A 84 19.32 2.12 20.76
C GLY A 84 18.06 2.89 21.14
N HIS A 85 16.90 2.36 20.77
CA HIS A 85 15.57 2.96 20.99
C HIS A 85 14.78 2.11 21.99
N SER A 86 14.17 2.75 22.98
CA SER A 86 13.20 2.12 23.87
C SER A 86 11.96 2.99 23.88
N VAL A 87 10.79 2.38 23.74
CA VAL A 87 9.51 3.05 23.87
C VAL A 87 8.78 2.47 25.05
N GLY A 88 7.91 3.25 25.66
CA GLY A 88 7.07 2.76 26.75
C GLY A 88 5.70 3.37 26.69
N TYR A 89 4.77 2.76 27.41
CA TYR A 89 3.40 3.21 27.59
C TYR A 89 3.15 3.43 29.08
N SER A 90 2.57 4.57 29.43
CA SER A 90 2.25 4.97 30.79
C SER A 90 0.84 5.53 30.85
N GLU A 91 -0.04 4.82 31.54
CA GLU A 91 -1.41 5.28 31.77
C GLU A 91 -1.47 6.57 32.60
N ALA A 92 -2.61 7.26 32.49
CA ALA A 92 -2.89 8.44 33.29
C ALA A 92 -2.82 8.11 34.79
N GLY A 93 -2.04 8.91 35.53
CA GLY A 93 -1.80 8.69 36.95
C GLY A 93 -0.82 7.56 37.26
N GLY A 94 -0.09 7.04 36.27
CA GLY A 94 0.98 6.06 36.48
C GLY A 94 0.52 4.68 36.93
N LYS A 95 -0.78 4.36 36.76
CA LYS A 95 -1.38 3.08 37.18
C LYS A 95 -0.73 1.88 36.50
N ARG A 96 -0.30 2.05 35.26
CA ARG A 96 0.38 1.04 34.46
C ARG A 96 1.55 1.70 33.75
N HIS A 97 2.71 1.06 33.85
CA HIS A 97 3.94 1.48 33.18
C HIS A 97 4.54 0.27 32.48
N ILE A 98 4.64 0.35 31.15
CA ILE A 98 5.19 -0.68 30.29
C ILE A 98 6.38 -0.05 29.59
N GLU A 99 7.52 -0.72 29.63
CA GLU A 99 8.69 -0.29 28.90
C GLU A 99 9.17 -1.46 28.04
N THR A 100 9.38 -1.20 26.75
CA THR A 100 10.00 -2.19 25.87
C THR A 100 11.49 -2.28 26.13
N VAL A 101 12.09 -3.42 25.78
CA VAL A 101 13.55 -3.54 25.70
C VAL A 101 14.14 -2.54 24.68
N TRP A 102 15.46 -2.44 24.65
CA TRP A 102 16.17 -1.62 23.69
C TRP A 102 16.22 -2.31 22.32
N TYR A 103 15.74 -1.62 21.29
CA TYR A 103 15.76 -2.02 19.89
C TYR A 103 16.78 -1.22 19.10
N LYS A 104 17.21 -1.78 17.97
CA LYS A 104 18.21 -1.12 17.13
C LYS A 104 17.63 0.10 16.40
N THR A 105 16.36 0.04 16.03
CA THR A 105 15.66 1.10 15.27
C THR A 105 14.42 1.58 16.01
N GLU A 106 13.99 2.80 15.70
CA GLU A 106 12.77 3.36 16.29
C GLU A 106 11.51 2.63 15.84
N ALA A 107 11.46 2.23 14.57
CA ALA A 107 10.34 1.50 14.00
C ALA A 107 10.17 0.13 14.69
N GLU A 108 11.27 -0.60 14.93
CA GLU A 108 11.24 -1.84 15.71
C GLU A 108 10.68 -1.62 17.11
N ALA A 109 11.11 -0.55 17.79
CA ALA A 109 10.65 -0.24 19.14
C ALA A 109 9.14 0.06 19.16
N ARG A 110 8.67 0.98 18.30
CA ARG A 110 7.25 1.35 18.20
C ARG A 110 6.37 0.17 17.81
N ALA A 111 6.80 -0.64 16.83
CA ALA A 111 6.08 -1.84 16.41
C ALA A 111 5.97 -2.85 17.55
N GLN A 112 7.05 -3.08 18.31
CA GLN A 112 6.99 -3.98 19.46
C GLN A 112 6.00 -3.48 20.52
N LEU A 113 6.02 -2.18 20.86
CA LEU A 113 5.09 -1.64 21.84
C LEU A 113 3.65 -1.84 21.37
N LEU A 114 3.37 -1.52 20.11
CA LEU A 114 2.03 -1.70 19.54
C LEU A 114 1.58 -3.17 19.60
N ILE A 115 2.43 -4.12 19.20
CA ILE A 115 2.18 -5.57 19.32
C ILE A 115 1.86 -5.93 20.77
N HIS A 116 2.68 -5.49 21.73
CA HIS A 116 2.49 -5.80 23.14
C HIS A 116 1.15 -5.26 23.68
N LEU A 117 0.80 -4.02 23.34
CA LEU A 117 -0.46 -3.42 23.76
C LEU A 117 -1.67 -4.19 23.22
N LEU A 118 -1.60 -4.68 21.98
CA LEU A 118 -2.66 -5.47 21.35
C LEU A 118 -2.77 -6.88 21.92
N GLU A 119 -1.65 -7.60 22.04
CA GLU A 119 -1.64 -8.98 22.56
C GLU A 119 -2.15 -9.07 24.00
N ASN A 120 -2.00 -7.99 24.78
CA ASN A 120 -2.46 -7.91 26.15
C ASN A 120 -3.82 -7.21 26.30
N ASN A 121 -4.52 -6.93 25.19
CA ASN A 121 -5.83 -6.25 25.17
C ASN A 121 -5.83 -4.91 25.92
N LEU A 122 -4.70 -4.18 25.91
CA LEU A 122 -4.57 -2.86 26.54
C LEU A 122 -5.11 -1.76 25.62
N ILE A 123 -5.09 -2.03 24.32
CA ILE A 123 -5.76 -1.26 23.29
C ILE A 123 -6.51 -2.24 22.38
N THR A 124 -7.50 -1.75 21.65
CA THR A 124 -8.23 -2.56 20.65
C THR A 124 -8.31 -1.82 19.33
N PHE A 125 -8.30 -2.55 18.21
CA PHE A 125 -8.60 -2.04 16.88
C PHE A 125 -10.09 -2.27 16.55
N LYS A 126 -10.88 -1.19 16.48
CA LYS A 126 -12.29 -1.17 16.00
C LYS A 126 -12.37 -0.70 14.54
N PRO A 127 -12.89 -1.51 13.59
CA PRO A 127 -12.95 -1.20 12.14
C PRO A 127 -13.71 0.05 11.69
N ASP A 128 -14.47 0.70 12.57
CA ASP A 128 -15.66 1.42 12.11
C ASP A 128 -15.45 2.91 11.79
N THR A 129 -14.27 3.48 12.00
CA THR A 129 -14.10 4.95 11.91
C THR A 129 -13.55 5.44 10.57
N VAL A 130 -12.70 4.67 9.88
CA VAL A 130 -12.15 5.07 8.56
C VAL A 130 -13.25 5.09 7.49
N MET A 131 -14.24 4.22 7.61
CA MET A 131 -15.38 4.11 6.67
C MET A 131 -16.34 5.32 6.69
N LYS A 132 -16.31 6.18 7.72
CA LYS A 132 -17.24 7.32 7.81
C LYS A 132 -16.83 8.53 6.98
N GLN A 133 -15.55 8.69 6.63
CA GLN A 133 -15.12 9.76 5.72
C GLN A 133 -15.24 9.36 4.24
N GLU A 134 -15.22 8.07 3.91
CA GLU A 134 -15.37 7.60 2.53
C GLU A 134 -16.83 7.51 2.06
N LYS A 135 -17.79 7.34 2.98
CA LYS A 135 -19.23 7.33 2.61
C LYS A 135 -19.73 8.69 2.10
N ASP A 136 -19.12 9.80 2.51
CA ASP A 136 -19.46 11.13 1.99
C ASP A 136 -18.81 11.44 0.62
N LEU A 137 -17.92 10.55 0.13
CA LEU A 137 -17.31 10.62 -1.20
C LEU A 137 -17.99 9.71 -2.25
N GLN A 138 -18.92 8.84 -1.83
CA GLN A 138 -19.52 7.80 -2.68
C GLN A 138 -20.77 8.21 -3.49
N THR A 139 -21.05 9.50 -3.70
CA THR A 139 -22.21 9.91 -4.55
C THR A 139 -21.84 10.69 -5.80
N ASN A 140 -20.55 10.79 -6.17
CA ASN A 140 -20.17 11.32 -7.47
C ASN A 140 -19.83 10.16 -8.39
N ASP A 141 -20.74 9.83 -9.32
CA ASP A 141 -20.54 8.93 -10.46
C ASP A 141 -19.37 9.33 -11.40
N ASP A 142 -18.53 10.29 -10.99
CA ASP A 142 -17.42 10.86 -11.76
C ASP A 142 -16.06 10.24 -11.40
N ASN A 143 -16.04 9.14 -10.65
CA ASN A 143 -14.81 8.37 -10.33
C ASN A 143 -14.21 7.63 -11.54
N SER A 144 -14.62 8.01 -12.75
CA SER A 144 -14.04 7.55 -14.01
C SER A 144 -12.62 8.08 -14.18
N PHE A 145 -11.72 7.21 -14.64
CA PHE A 145 -10.36 7.58 -15.00
C PHE A 145 -10.33 8.80 -15.95
N LYS A 146 -9.54 9.84 -15.63
CA LYS A 146 -9.37 11.03 -16.47
C LYS A 146 -7.92 11.13 -16.96
N CYS A 147 -7.75 11.09 -18.28
CA CYS A 147 -6.46 11.33 -18.91
C CYS A 147 -6.02 12.79 -18.70
N THR A 148 -4.76 13.01 -18.34
CA THR A 148 -4.15 14.34 -18.12
C THR A 148 -3.16 14.74 -19.21
N CYS A 149 -3.11 14.00 -20.32
CA CYS A 149 -2.23 14.33 -21.44
C CYS A 149 -2.64 15.67 -22.07
N ASN A 150 -1.64 16.49 -22.41
CA ASN A 150 -1.85 17.74 -23.13
C ASN A 150 -1.01 17.72 -24.42
N ASN A 151 -1.68 17.71 -25.58
CA ASN A 151 -1.06 17.69 -26.91
C ASN A 151 -0.08 16.53 -27.15
N VAL A 152 -0.36 15.35 -26.58
CA VAL A 152 0.42 14.14 -26.84
C VAL A 152 -0.19 13.41 -28.03
N ALA A 153 0.57 13.26 -29.12
CA ALA A 153 0.11 12.52 -30.29
C ALA A 153 -0.09 11.03 -29.95
N MET A 154 -1.14 10.41 -30.50
CA MET A 154 -1.37 8.97 -30.38
C MET A 154 -0.15 8.18 -30.90
N GLY A 155 0.27 7.17 -30.15
CA GLY A 155 1.45 6.35 -30.45
C GLY A 155 2.78 7.00 -30.07
N SER A 156 2.78 8.21 -29.51
CA SER A 156 3.97 8.86 -28.98
C SER A 156 4.36 8.28 -27.62
N GLN A 157 5.66 8.12 -27.39
CA GLN A 157 6.22 7.77 -26.08
C GLN A 157 6.46 9.01 -25.18
N ALA A 158 6.07 10.21 -25.62
CA ALA A 158 6.34 11.46 -24.89
C ALA A 158 5.73 11.50 -23.47
N ASN A 159 4.64 10.77 -23.25
CA ASN A 159 4.01 10.65 -21.93
C ASN A 159 4.08 9.23 -21.35
N ALA A 160 5.05 8.42 -21.78
CA ALA A 160 5.25 7.06 -21.28
C ALA A 160 6.49 6.97 -20.37
N LEU A 161 6.48 5.98 -19.48
CA LEU A 161 7.62 5.55 -18.68
C LEU A 161 8.02 4.14 -19.10
N PHE A 162 9.32 3.91 -19.29
CA PHE A 162 9.83 2.56 -19.52
C PHE A 162 10.04 1.86 -18.18
N VAL A 163 9.35 0.74 -17.98
CA VAL A 163 9.36 -0.02 -16.73
C VAL A 163 9.80 -1.45 -17.02
N PRO A 164 10.81 -2.00 -16.32
CA PRO A 164 11.16 -3.41 -16.47
C PRO A 164 10.00 -4.31 -16.01
N PRO A 165 9.81 -5.50 -16.61
CA PRO A 165 8.77 -6.41 -16.16
C PRO A 165 9.04 -6.82 -14.69
N PRO A 166 7.99 -7.06 -13.88
CA PRO A 166 8.14 -7.74 -12.61
C PRO A 166 8.84 -9.08 -12.80
N LYS A 167 9.71 -9.48 -11.87
CA LYS A 167 10.49 -10.72 -12.01
C LYS A 167 9.64 -11.99 -12.02
N HIS A 168 8.41 -11.89 -11.53
CA HIS A 168 7.45 -12.99 -11.52
C HIS A 168 6.70 -13.13 -12.85
N PHE A 169 6.82 -12.16 -13.77
CA PHE A 169 6.36 -12.35 -15.14
C PHE A 169 7.40 -13.18 -15.88
N ASN A 170 6.97 -14.24 -16.54
CA ASN A 170 7.80 -14.97 -17.50
C ASN A 170 7.91 -14.18 -18.82
N SER A 171 8.39 -12.94 -18.74
CA SER A 171 8.46 -12.03 -19.87
C SER A 171 9.79 -12.15 -20.59
N VAL A 172 9.72 -12.28 -21.92
CA VAL A 172 10.88 -12.16 -22.82
C VAL A 172 11.26 -10.70 -23.10
N HIS A 173 10.41 -9.75 -22.69
CA HIS A 173 10.64 -8.33 -22.92
C HIS A 173 11.56 -7.73 -21.87
N LYS A 174 12.38 -6.76 -22.27
CA LYS A 174 13.25 -6.01 -21.35
C LYS A 174 12.48 -5.00 -20.48
N GLY A 175 11.25 -4.67 -20.88
CA GLY A 175 10.40 -3.68 -20.23
C GLY A 175 9.22 -3.28 -21.11
N TYR A 176 8.33 -2.49 -20.53
CA TYR A 176 7.10 -1.98 -21.14
C TYR A 176 7.07 -0.47 -21.05
N TRP A 177 6.52 0.17 -22.09
CA TRP A 177 6.18 1.58 -22.05
C TRP A 177 4.77 1.75 -21.49
N ILE A 178 4.65 2.44 -20.37
CA ILE A 178 3.38 2.65 -19.67
C ILE A 178 3.08 4.15 -19.65
N ASP A 179 1.89 4.53 -20.11
CA ASP A 179 1.44 5.92 -20.05
C ASP A 179 1.37 6.41 -18.61
N LYS A 180 1.97 7.58 -18.33
CA LYS A 180 2.05 8.17 -16.98
C LYS A 180 0.70 8.33 -16.31
N CYS A 181 -0.37 8.57 -17.08
CA CYS A 181 -1.71 8.77 -16.52
C CYS A 181 -2.26 7.50 -15.86
N ILE A 182 -1.95 6.31 -16.39
CA ILE A 182 -2.41 5.00 -15.87
C ILE A 182 -1.29 4.23 -15.14
N PHE A 183 -0.12 4.85 -14.97
CA PHE A 183 1.07 4.19 -14.46
C PHE A 183 0.83 3.52 -13.10
N HIS A 184 0.29 4.25 -12.13
CA HIS A 184 0.08 3.70 -10.79
C HIS A 184 -0.93 2.56 -10.78
N GLU A 185 -2.00 2.65 -11.57
CA GLU A 185 -3.00 1.60 -11.69
C GLU A 185 -2.40 0.31 -12.29
N VAL A 186 -1.61 0.42 -13.37
CA VAL A 186 -0.90 -0.73 -13.95
C VAL A 186 0.11 -1.32 -12.96
N MET A 187 0.84 -0.48 -12.23
CA MET A 187 1.78 -0.95 -11.20
C MET A 187 1.07 -1.67 -10.05
N MET A 188 -0.14 -1.23 -9.67
CA MET A 188 -0.97 -1.90 -8.66
C MET A 188 -1.55 -3.22 -9.16
N LEU A 189 -1.91 -3.32 -10.44
CA LEU A 189 -2.31 -4.59 -11.05
C LEU A 189 -1.15 -5.58 -11.07
N TRP A 190 0.03 -5.14 -11.50
CA TRP A 190 1.26 -5.94 -11.40
C TRP A 190 1.56 -6.32 -9.96
N ALA A 191 1.18 -5.46 -9.02
CA ALA A 191 1.38 -5.72 -7.61
C ALA A 191 0.52 -6.89 -7.08
N ILE A 192 -0.68 -7.06 -7.61
CA ILE A 192 -1.54 -8.18 -7.24
C ILE A 192 -1.37 -9.39 -8.18
N GLY A 193 -0.27 -9.41 -8.95
CA GLY A 193 0.11 -10.52 -9.81
C GLY A 193 -0.57 -10.54 -11.19
N VAL A 194 -1.28 -9.47 -11.57
CA VAL A 194 -1.94 -9.39 -12.89
C VAL A 194 -0.94 -9.00 -13.96
N ALA A 195 -0.72 -9.89 -14.93
CA ALA A 195 0.08 -9.60 -16.10
C ALA A 195 -0.68 -8.74 -17.11
N THR A 196 -0.09 -7.59 -17.46
CA THR A 196 -0.63 -6.71 -18.52
C THR A 196 0.22 -6.86 -19.78
N ASN A 197 -0.42 -6.89 -20.95
CA ASN A 197 0.25 -7.01 -22.26
C ASN A 197 0.21 -5.72 -23.10
N GLY A 198 -0.48 -4.68 -22.64
CA GLY A 198 -0.50 -3.36 -23.26
C GLY A 198 -1.33 -2.38 -22.45
N CYS A 199 -1.11 -1.09 -22.63
CA CYS A 199 -1.96 -0.07 -22.00
C CYS A 199 -1.87 1.26 -22.76
N CYS A 200 -2.92 2.06 -22.71
CA CYS A 200 -2.92 3.44 -23.18
C CYS A 200 -3.94 4.25 -22.40
N CYS A 201 -3.58 5.49 -22.06
CA CYS A 201 -4.51 6.42 -21.40
C CYS A 201 -5.45 7.12 -22.38
N GLY A 202 -5.39 6.80 -23.67
CA GLY A 202 -6.18 7.41 -24.74
C GLY A 202 -5.73 8.81 -25.17
N HIS A 203 -4.80 9.44 -24.42
CA HIS A 203 -4.27 10.78 -24.67
C HIS A 203 -5.34 11.88 -24.88
N GLY A 204 -6.55 11.70 -24.33
CA GLY A 204 -7.69 12.60 -24.54
C GLY A 204 -8.29 12.55 -25.95
N ILE A 205 -7.85 11.59 -26.78
CA ILE A 205 -8.24 11.42 -28.19
C ILE A 205 -9.05 10.14 -28.37
N ALA A 206 -8.58 9.05 -27.77
CA ALA A 206 -9.19 7.73 -27.81
C ALA A 206 -9.65 7.29 -26.42
N GLU A 207 -10.42 6.22 -26.36
CA GLU A 207 -10.75 5.57 -25.11
C GLU A 207 -9.51 4.92 -24.47
N PRO A 208 -9.34 5.01 -23.15
CA PRO A 208 -8.23 4.39 -22.44
C PRO A 208 -8.44 2.88 -22.28
N TYR A 209 -7.34 2.12 -22.22
CA TYR A 209 -7.41 0.68 -21.97
C TYR A 209 -6.20 0.15 -21.21
N ILE A 210 -6.40 -0.94 -20.49
CA ILE A 210 -5.39 -1.84 -19.95
C ILE A 210 -5.68 -3.24 -20.52
N GLY A 211 -4.71 -3.78 -21.25
CA GLY A 211 -4.75 -5.15 -21.78
C GLY A 211 -4.10 -6.13 -20.82
N VAL A 212 -4.74 -7.29 -20.62
CA VAL A 212 -4.24 -8.38 -19.76
C VAL A 212 -4.20 -9.70 -20.52
N ASP A 213 -3.48 -10.68 -19.98
CA ASP A 213 -3.50 -12.05 -20.50
C ASP A 213 -4.82 -12.76 -20.14
N ASP A 214 -5.21 -13.75 -20.94
CA ASP A 214 -6.54 -14.37 -20.87
C ASP A 214 -6.89 -14.94 -19.49
N GLU A 215 -5.89 -15.45 -18.77
CA GLU A 215 -6.05 -16.01 -17.42
C GLU A 215 -6.49 -14.97 -16.38
N PHE A 216 -6.24 -13.67 -16.62
CA PHE A 216 -6.61 -12.59 -15.72
C PHE A 216 -7.95 -11.93 -16.07
N ILE A 217 -8.61 -12.32 -17.17
CA ILE A 217 -9.88 -11.71 -17.60
C ILE A 217 -10.94 -11.79 -16.50
N GLN A 218 -11.11 -12.97 -15.89
CA GLN A 218 -12.12 -13.14 -14.84
C GLN A 218 -11.73 -12.36 -13.58
N PHE A 219 -10.44 -12.37 -13.22
CA PHE A 219 -9.93 -11.62 -12.07
C PHE A 219 -10.15 -10.11 -12.22
N MET A 220 -9.91 -9.54 -13.40
CA MET A 220 -10.19 -8.13 -13.71
C MET A 220 -11.68 -7.80 -13.55
N LYS A 221 -12.57 -8.67 -14.05
CA LYS A 221 -14.02 -8.50 -13.86
C LYS A 221 -14.42 -8.56 -12.38
N ASP A 222 -13.81 -9.47 -11.61
CA ASP A 222 -14.06 -9.60 -10.18
C ASP A 222 -13.56 -8.34 -9.43
N LEU A 223 -12.51 -7.67 -9.92
CA LEU A 223 -12.09 -6.35 -9.43
C LEU A 223 -13.02 -5.21 -9.85
N GLY A 224 -14.05 -5.45 -10.67
CA GLY A 224 -15.00 -4.43 -11.12
C GLY A 224 -14.61 -3.73 -12.43
N TYR A 225 -13.56 -4.18 -13.12
CA TYR A 225 -13.20 -3.63 -14.42
C TYR A 225 -14.24 -3.99 -15.49
N GLN A 226 -14.50 -3.03 -16.38
CA GLN A 226 -15.38 -3.23 -17.54
C GLN A 226 -14.55 -3.42 -18.81
N THR A 227 -14.94 -4.38 -19.64
CA THR A 227 -14.30 -4.60 -20.94
C THR A 227 -14.64 -3.48 -21.92
N GLU A 228 -13.70 -3.14 -22.80
CA GLU A 228 -13.89 -2.19 -23.89
C GLU A 228 -15.11 -2.56 -24.75
N ARG A 229 -16.15 -1.71 -24.78
CA ARG A 229 -17.42 -2.04 -25.47
C ARG A 229 -17.29 -1.97 -26.98
N ASN A 230 -16.41 -1.11 -27.47
CA ASN A 230 -16.26 -0.76 -28.89
C ASN A 230 -14.96 -1.29 -29.49
N ASN A 231 -14.47 -2.43 -29.00
CA ASN A 231 -13.28 -3.03 -29.59
C ASN A 231 -13.60 -3.45 -31.03
N PRO A 232 -12.90 -2.92 -32.06
CA PRO A 232 -13.11 -3.30 -33.46
C PRO A 232 -12.83 -4.79 -33.71
N ARG A 233 -12.25 -5.48 -32.73
CA ARG A 233 -12.10 -6.93 -32.70
C ARG A 233 -13.03 -7.50 -31.61
N PRO A 234 -14.27 -7.93 -31.96
CA PRO A 234 -15.27 -8.36 -30.98
C PRO A 234 -14.86 -9.57 -30.12
N ASN A 235 -13.81 -10.29 -30.50
CA ASN A 235 -13.26 -11.41 -29.75
C ASN A 235 -12.17 -10.99 -28.73
N TYR A 236 -11.76 -9.72 -28.71
CA TYR A 236 -10.75 -9.20 -27.77
C TYR A 236 -11.45 -8.70 -26.49
N VAL A 237 -11.72 -9.65 -25.59
CA VAL A 237 -12.35 -9.39 -24.28
C VAL A 237 -11.33 -9.10 -23.18
N ASN A 238 -10.06 -8.94 -23.55
CA ASN A 238 -8.93 -8.78 -22.63
C ASN A 238 -8.46 -7.33 -22.47
N HIS A 239 -9.19 -6.36 -23.06
CA HIS A 239 -9.00 -4.93 -22.84
C HIS A 239 -10.04 -4.39 -21.88
N PHE A 240 -9.58 -3.70 -20.84
CA PHE A 240 -10.41 -3.15 -19.79
C PHE A 240 -10.22 -1.63 -19.67
N TYR A 241 -11.30 -0.91 -19.38
CA TYR A 241 -11.20 0.51 -19.05
C TYR A 241 -10.53 0.67 -17.69
N PRO A 242 -9.54 1.57 -17.54
CA PRO A 242 -8.99 1.90 -16.23
C PRO A 242 -10.07 2.45 -15.31
N ILE A 243 -10.04 2.04 -14.06
CA ILE A 243 -11.00 2.47 -13.02
C ILE A 243 -10.41 3.57 -12.13
N GLY A 244 -9.12 3.89 -12.31
CA GLY A 244 -8.38 4.85 -11.51
C GLY A 244 -7.67 4.22 -10.32
N GLU A 245 -6.54 4.82 -9.94
CA GLU A 245 -5.70 4.37 -8.82
C GLU A 245 -6.47 4.30 -7.51
N GLU A 246 -7.26 5.32 -7.19
CA GLU A 246 -8.01 5.41 -5.93
C GLU A 246 -9.09 4.33 -5.84
N SER A 247 -9.85 4.12 -6.91
CA SER A 247 -10.85 3.05 -7.00
C SER A 247 -10.21 1.68 -6.80
N LEU A 248 -9.12 1.39 -7.53
CA LEU A 248 -8.41 0.12 -7.40
C LEU A 248 -7.84 -0.06 -5.98
N ARG A 249 -7.29 1.00 -5.39
CA ARG A 249 -6.78 0.98 -4.01
C ARG A 249 -7.86 0.62 -3.01
N HIS A 250 -9.04 1.22 -3.14
CA HIS A 250 -10.19 0.93 -2.29
C HIS A 250 -10.68 -0.51 -2.48
N ILE A 251 -10.82 -0.99 -3.72
CA ILE A 251 -11.20 -2.38 -3.99
C ILE A 251 -10.19 -3.36 -3.38
N ILE A 252 -8.90 -3.08 -3.54
CA ILE A 252 -7.84 -3.91 -3.00
C ILE A 252 -7.90 -3.90 -1.46
N SER A 253 -8.05 -2.72 -0.84
CA SER A 253 -8.12 -2.62 0.61
C SER A 253 -9.35 -3.33 1.19
N GLU A 254 -10.52 -3.19 0.57
CA GLU A 254 -11.74 -3.85 1.02
C GLU A 254 -11.70 -5.37 0.87
N LYS A 255 -11.20 -5.87 -0.28
CA LYS A 255 -11.21 -7.30 -0.60
C LYS A 255 -10.07 -8.06 0.06
N TYR A 256 -8.91 -7.43 0.21
CA TYR A 256 -7.69 -8.11 0.64
C TYR A 256 -7.15 -7.61 1.98
N PHE A 257 -7.59 -6.45 2.49
CA PHE A 257 -6.94 -5.79 3.63
C PHE A 257 -7.88 -5.10 4.65
N LYS A 258 -9.10 -5.61 4.90
CA LYS A 258 -10.07 -4.98 5.84
C LYS A 258 -9.42 -4.44 7.13
N PRO A 259 -9.34 -3.11 7.32
CA PRO A 259 -8.56 -2.52 8.42
C PRO A 259 -9.37 -2.05 9.64
N GLY A 260 -8.76 -2.14 10.84
CA GLY A 260 -9.22 -1.64 12.15
C GLY A 260 -8.72 -0.23 12.56
N THR A 261 -9.39 0.54 13.43
CA THR A 261 -8.90 1.82 14.04
C THR A 261 -8.77 1.76 15.56
N VAL A 262 -7.78 2.40 16.19
CA VAL A 262 -7.43 2.22 17.62
C VAL A 262 -8.33 3.00 18.59
N THR A 263 -8.81 2.33 19.65
CA THR A 263 -9.36 2.97 20.86
C THR A 263 -8.82 2.31 22.12
N LEU A 264 -8.70 3.07 23.22
CA LEU A 264 -8.33 2.53 24.54
C LEU A 264 -9.39 1.50 24.99
N ALA A 265 -8.94 0.38 25.53
CA ALA A 265 -9.83 -0.62 26.14
C ALA A 265 -10.41 -0.05 27.44
N GLU A 266 -11.74 -0.14 27.62
CA GLU A 266 -12.45 0.27 28.84
C GLU A 266 -12.20 -0.66 30.03
#